data_AF-A0A1V6DTE0-F1
#
_entry.id   AF-A0A1V6DTE0-F1
#
_cell.length_a   1.000
_cell.length_b   1.000
_cell.length_c   1.000
_cell.angle_alpha   90.00
_cell.angle_beta   90.00
_cell.angle_gamma   90.00
#
_symmetry.space_group_name_H-M   'P 1'
#
loop_
_entity.id
_entity.type
_entity.pdbx_description
1 polymer ?
#
loop_
_entity_poly.entity_id
_entity_poly.type
_entity_poly.pdbx_seq_one_letter_code
_entity_poly.pdbx_strand_id
1 'polypeptide(L)'
;MTAFAAWADQGASPAIQPLGDKTATAAAAIAAVRAKIDDFFARTRLAQYDARALGALNRSESDYLAFSAKDLTISTAEIAALPLARIEAGRALPLLDGTNPAWAAALATLQRDAVAPLFGATKTTLTETEWADLVAKFAPFAAWQAAKAGASVEKLGLARAHELLSSTAKADLTALIAQDLALAPEFEAIAALERLLRYCRDLRALLHNFVNFFDFYSHDRYAIFQAGTLYLDSRSTELCIRVDNAGAHAALAAMSKVYIAYVDCRRPGEAPLTIAACFTQGDSDFLFAGRNGIFYDRKGRDWDATVSKIIDNPISIRQAFWSPYKKFIRMIEAQVAKRAAAADAAADAKLANAATATANADKSAPPAAPKKFDVGIVAALGVAISGLISALTLILGYVLGLKFWQYPLVLAAIMLVISTPSMLIAWLKLRQRNLGPILEANGWAINGRVMINIPFGATLTDRRTLPAGARRSLADPYADKSAQKARTWCFVLLVVLLLAGLGAAYWFKTWPFKPHAPEPALTAAPAAASPMPEAAAAKP
;
A
#
# COMPACT_ATOMS: atom_id res chain seq x y z
N MET A 1 -44.21 22.03 -14.80
CA MET A 1 -44.63 23.14 -15.68
C MET A 1 -46.11 23.45 -15.51
N THR A 2 -47.02 22.50 -15.74
CA THR A 2 -48.47 22.69 -15.52
C THR A 2 -48.83 23.23 -14.13
N ALA A 3 -48.30 22.61 -13.07
CA ALA A 3 -48.54 23.05 -11.70
C ALA A 3 -47.95 24.45 -11.39
N PHE A 4 -46.86 24.84 -12.05
CA PHE A 4 -46.24 26.16 -11.88
C PHE A 4 -47.06 27.25 -12.57
N ALA A 5 -47.48 27.00 -13.81
CA ALA A 5 -48.35 27.92 -14.56
C ALA A 5 -49.69 28.13 -13.83
N ALA A 6 -50.35 27.04 -13.41
CA ALA A 6 -51.62 27.13 -12.67
C ALA A 6 -51.49 27.89 -11.34
N TRP A 7 -50.41 27.66 -10.58
CA TRP A 7 -50.14 28.41 -9.35
C TRP A 7 -49.97 29.91 -9.65
N ALA A 8 -49.15 30.25 -10.65
CA ALA A 8 -48.85 31.64 -10.95
C ALA A 8 -50.06 32.40 -11.57
N ASP A 9 -50.89 31.73 -12.38
CA ASP A 9 -52.13 32.31 -12.93
C ASP A 9 -53.15 32.60 -11.82
N GLN A 10 -53.27 31.74 -10.82
CA GLN A 10 -54.09 32.02 -9.63
C GLN A 10 -53.61 33.27 -8.89
N GLY A 11 -52.29 33.48 -8.85
CA GLY A 11 -51.66 34.63 -8.20
C GLY A 11 -51.99 35.98 -8.84
N ALA A 12 -52.47 36.01 -10.09
CA ALA A 12 -52.84 37.24 -10.79
C ALA A 12 -54.23 37.78 -10.40
N SER A 13 -55.00 37.05 -9.58
CA SER A 13 -56.32 37.48 -9.13
C SER A 13 -56.24 38.68 -8.17
N PRO A 14 -57.08 39.72 -8.33
CA PRO A 14 -57.17 40.84 -7.39
C PRO A 14 -57.51 40.42 -5.95
N ALA A 15 -58.14 39.26 -5.76
CA ALA A 15 -58.44 38.70 -4.43
C ALA A 15 -57.17 38.22 -3.70
N ILE A 16 -56.10 37.91 -4.44
CA ILE A 16 -54.81 37.47 -3.91
C ILE A 16 -53.81 38.65 -3.87
N GLN A 17 -53.96 39.64 -4.75
CA GLN A 17 -53.13 40.85 -4.80
C GLN A 17 -53.90 42.13 -4.44
N PRO A 18 -54.22 42.36 -3.15
CA PRO A 18 -54.98 43.54 -2.72
C PRO A 18 -54.33 44.89 -3.07
N LEU A 19 -53.02 44.93 -3.33
CA LEU A 19 -52.27 46.13 -3.73
C LEU A 19 -51.56 45.99 -5.09
N GLY A 20 -51.97 45.01 -5.92
CA GLY A 20 -51.30 44.69 -7.19
C GLY A 20 -49.82 44.34 -6.96
N ASP A 21 -48.93 44.92 -7.77
CA ASP A 21 -47.47 44.70 -7.70
C ASP A 21 -46.85 44.99 -6.33
N LYS A 22 -47.48 45.88 -5.52
CA LYS A 22 -47.03 46.23 -4.16
C LYS A 22 -47.48 45.25 -3.08
N THR A 23 -48.28 44.24 -3.43
CA THR A 23 -48.77 43.24 -2.47
C THR A 23 -47.62 42.47 -1.83
N ALA A 24 -46.63 42.05 -2.61
CA ALA A 24 -45.50 41.27 -2.10
C ALA A 24 -44.65 42.07 -1.10
N THR A 25 -44.40 43.35 -1.40
CA THR A 25 -43.67 44.27 -0.50
C THR A 25 -44.44 44.52 0.80
N ALA A 26 -45.76 44.73 0.70
CA ALA A 26 -46.63 44.92 1.86
C ALA A 26 -46.74 43.66 2.74
N ALA A 27 -46.87 42.49 2.12
CA ALA A 27 -46.91 41.20 2.82
C ALA A 27 -45.58 40.92 3.55
N ALA A 28 -44.44 41.23 2.93
CA ALA A 28 -43.13 41.12 3.57
C ALA A 28 -43.00 42.06 4.78
N ALA A 29 -43.47 43.31 4.65
CA ALA A 29 -43.49 44.26 5.75
C ALA A 29 -44.37 43.79 6.92
N ILE A 30 -45.55 43.23 6.64
CA ILE A 30 -46.44 42.63 7.64
C ILE A 30 -45.75 41.45 8.34
N ALA A 31 -45.18 40.52 7.56
CA ALA A 31 -44.52 39.32 8.10
C ALA A 31 -43.34 39.67 9.02
N ALA A 32 -42.55 40.70 8.68
CA ALA A 32 -41.38 41.11 9.44
C ALA A 32 -41.72 41.55 10.87
N VAL A 33 -42.87 42.21 11.09
CA VAL A 33 -43.26 42.78 12.39
C VAL A 33 -44.39 42.00 13.08
N ARG A 34 -45.00 41.03 12.41
CA ARG A 34 -46.21 40.34 12.87
C ARG A 34 -46.13 39.83 14.30
N ALA A 35 -45.10 39.03 14.60
CA ALA A 35 -44.93 38.44 15.92
C ALA A 35 -44.84 39.49 17.05
N LYS A 36 -44.21 40.64 16.78
CA LYS A 36 -44.04 41.70 17.78
C LYS A 36 -45.29 42.57 17.93
N ILE A 37 -46.05 42.79 16.85
CA ILE A 37 -47.33 43.50 16.93
C ILE A 37 -48.37 42.64 17.64
N ASP A 38 -48.40 41.33 17.37
CA ASP A 38 -49.25 40.38 18.08
C ASP A 38 -48.90 40.32 19.58
N ASP A 39 -47.59 40.31 19.94
CA ASP A 39 -47.13 40.42 21.33
C ASP A 39 -47.53 41.76 21.97
N PHE A 40 -47.40 42.89 21.25
CA PHE A 40 -47.81 44.19 21.75
C PHE A 40 -49.31 44.21 22.11
N PHE A 41 -50.20 43.76 21.20
CA PHE A 41 -51.63 43.72 21.48
C PHE A 41 -52.02 42.66 22.53
N ALA A 42 -51.29 41.55 22.62
CA ALA A 42 -51.46 40.61 23.72
C ALA A 42 -51.16 41.26 25.09
N ARG A 43 -50.10 42.07 25.17
CA ARG A 43 -49.72 42.80 26.39
C ARG A 43 -50.70 43.94 26.72
N THR A 44 -51.21 44.67 25.73
CA THR A 44 -52.22 45.73 25.98
C THR A 44 -53.53 45.14 26.48
N ARG A 45 -53.96 43.98 25.98
CA ARG A 45 -55.13 43.24 26.51
C ARG A 45 -54.91 42.76 27.94
N LEU A 46 -53.73 42.21 28.25
CA LEU A 46 -53.40 41.79 29.61
C LEU A 46 -53.36 42.97 30.59
N ALA A 47 -52.82 44.11 30.14
CA ALA A 47 -52.83 45.36 30.89
C ALA A 47 -54.24 45.92 31.13
N GLN A 48 -55.17 45.71 30.19
CA GLN A 48 -56.58 46.08 30.35
C GLN A 48 -57.33 45.15 31.30
N TYR A 49 -56.94 43.87 31.36
CA TYR A 49 -57.54 42.86 32.24
C TYR A 49 -57.11 43.04 33.71
N ASP A 50 -55.81 43.23 33.98
CA ASP A 50 -55.30 43.47 35.34
C ASP A 50 -54.26 44.61 35.34
N ALA A 51 -54.63 45.73 35.96
CA ALA A 51 -53.76 46.90 36.08
C ALA A 51 -52.45 46.61 36.84
N ARG A 52 -52.41 45.57 37.69
CA ARG A 52 -51.20 45.16 38.42
C ARG A 52 -50.12 44.61 37.48
N ALA A 53 -50.48 44.13 36.29
CA ALA A 53 -49.54 43.61 35.30
C ALA A 53 -48.76 44.73 34.56
N LEU A 54 -49.24 45.97 34.56
CA LEU A 54 -48.66 47.10 33.79
C LEU A 54 -47.17 47.34 34.06
N GLY A 55 -46.75 47.22 35.33
CA GLY A 55 -45.34 47.39 35.73
C GLY A 55 -44.44 46.28 35.18
N ALA A 56 -44.92 45.03 35.19
CA ALA A 56 -44.17 43.88 34.65
C ALA A 56 -44.13 43.90 33.10
N LEU A 57 -45.19 44.38 32.44
CA LEU A 57 -45.31 44.36 30.98
C LEU A 57 -44.44 45.41 30.26
N ASN A 58 -44.14 46.53 30.91
CA ASN A 58 -43.22 47.58 30.43
C ASN A 58 -41.76 47.37 30.85
N ARG A 59 -41.48 46.27 31.58
CA ARG A 59 -40.19 45.93 32.19
C ARG A 59 -39.82 46.85 33.36
N SER A 60 -39.19 46.31 34.41
CA SER A 60 -38.90 47.06 35.65
C SER A 60 -37.74 48.04 35.47
N GLU A 61 -37.70 49.08 36.33
CA GLU A 61 -36.63 50.08 36.36
C GLU A 61 -35.24 49.44 36.57
N SER A 62 -35.18 48.33 37.33
CA SER A 62 -33.98 47.51 37.53
C SER A 62 -33.35 47.01 36.23
N ASP A 63 -34.17 46.74 35.20
CA ASP A 63 -33.68 46.21 33.93
C ASP A 63 -33.07 47.33 33.08
N TYR A 64 -33.55 48.56 33.20
CA TYR A 64 -32.95 49.73 32.58
C TYR A 64 -31.61 50.11 33.23
N LEU A 65 -31.50 49.95 34.55
CA LEU A 65 -30.23 50.12 35.27
C LEU A 65 -29.19 49.06 34.88
N ALA A 66 -29.63 47.84 34.57
CA ALA A 66 -28.76 46.79 34.05
C ALA A 66 -28.25 47.07 32.62
N PHE A 67 -29.02 47.82 31.82
CA PHE A 67 -28.58 48.28 30.50
C PHE A 67 -27.67 49.51 30.57
N SER A 68 -27.90 50.43 31.52
CA SER A 68 -27.07 51.63 31.69
C SER A 68 -25.67 51.33 32.24
N ALA A 69 -25.52 50.25 33.01
CA ALA A 69 -24.22 49.76 33.51
C ALA A 69 -23.29 49.22 32.40
N LYS A 70 -23.79 49.05 31.16
CA LYS A 70 -23.04 48.58 29.98
C LYS A 70 -22.75 49.72 28.99
N ASP A 71 -22.06 50.79 29.42
CA ASP A 71 -21.46 51.88 28.60
C ASP A 71 -22.07 52.13 27.19
N LEU A 72 -23.40 52.32 27.09
CA LEU A 72 -24.15 52.54 25.82
C LEU A 72 -23.91 51.52 24.68
N THR A 73 -23.19 50.42 24.93
CA THR A 73 -23.04 49.28 24.02
C THR A 73 -24.21 48.31 24.16
N ILE A 74 -25.44 48.84 24.11
CA ILE A 74 -26.63 47.99 24.14
C ILE A 74 -26.71 47.25 22.81
N SER A 75 -26.75 45.92 22.83
CA SER A 75 -26.85 45.13 21.61
C SER A 75 -28.24 45.33 20.96
N THR A 76 -28.30 45.33 19.63
CA THR A 76 -29.57 45.44 18.88
C THR A 76 -30.60 44.38 19.30
N ALA A 77 -30.14 43.21 19.77
CA ALA A 77 -30.98 42.13 20.27
C ALA A 77 -31.66 42.45 21.62
N GLU A 78 -30.95 43.09 22.55
CA GLU A 78 -31.51 43.50 23.85
C GLU A 78 -32.58 44.58 23.68
N ILE A 79 -32.36 45.54 22.78
CA ILE A 79 -33.33 46.59 22.43
C ILE A 79 -34.53 45.96 21.71
N ALA A 80 -34.32 45.05 20.76
CA ALA A 80 -35.40 44.37 20.04
C ALA A 80 -36.32 43.52 20.94
N ALA A 81 -35.82 43.06 22.09
CA ALA A 81 -36.61 42.33 23.08
C ALA A 81 -37.61 43.21 23.85
N LEU A 82 -37.40 44.53 23.90
CA LEU A 82 -38.35 45.46 24.53
C LEU A 82 -39.67 45.52 23.73
N PRO A 83 -40.80 45.91 24.38
CA PRO A 83 -42.07 46.16 23.70
C PRO A 83 -41.92 47.15 22.54
N LEU A 84 -42.78 47.06 21.51
CA LEU A 84 -42.73 47.95 20.34
C LEU A 84 -43.01 49.41 20.68
N ALA A 85 -43.86 49.65 21.68
CA ALA A 85 -44.15 50.93 22.27
C ALA A 85 -44.55 50.70 23.73
N ARG A 86 -44.64 51.76 24.54
CA ARG A 86 -45.08 51.65 25.93
C ARG A 86 -46.48 51.01 26.02
N ILE A 87 -46.61 49.97 26.82
CA ILE A 87 -47.84 49.20 27.03
C ILE A 87 -48.76 49.96 27.97
N GLU A 88 -49.97 50.23 27.50
CA GLU A 88 -51.08 50.83 28.24
C GLU A 88 -52.38 50.11 27.86
N ALA A 89 -53.39 50.13 28.74
CA ALA A 89 -54.67 49.46 28.49
C ALA A 89 -55.34 50.04 27.23
N GLY A 90 -55.68 49.18 26.27
CA GLY A 90 -56.39 49.57 25.04
C GLY A 90 -55.62 50.51 24.09
N ARG A 91 -54.30 50.66 24.26
CA ARG A 91 -53.51 51.61 23.47
C ARG A 91 -53.31 51.15 22.02
N ALA A 92 -53.53 52.06 21.06
CA ALA A 92 -53.17 51.87 19.66
C ALA A 92 -51.63 51.92 19.47
N LEU A 93 -51.11 51.05 18.60
CA LEU A 93 -49.68 50.98 18.30
C LEU A 93 -49.23 52.22 17.50
N PRO A 94 -48.31 53.06 17.98
CA PRO A 94 -47.67 54.06 17.15
C PRO A 94 -46.73 53.42 16.12
N LEU A 95 -46.70 53.95 14.90
CA LEU A 95 -45.91 53.41 13.79
C LEU A 95 -44.64 54.21 13.47
N LEU A 96 -44.58 55.48 13.90
CA LEU A 96 -43.47 56.40 13.60
C LEU A 96 -42.80 56.85 14.91
N ASP A 97 -43.47 57.69 15.69
CA ASP A 97 -42.89 58.30 16.90
C ASP A 97 -43.16 57.48 18.17
N GLY A 98 -42.22 57.50 19.11
CA GLY A 98 -42.37 56.82 20.40
C GLY A 98 -42.34 55.28 20.32
N THR A 99 -41.74 54.75 19.25
CA THR A 99 -41.53 53.32 19.03
C THR A 99 -40.15 52.86 19.48
N ASN A 100 -40.00 51.55 19.65
CA ASN A 100 -38.74 50.91 19.95
C ASN A 100 -37.72 51.15 18.80
N PRO A 101 -36.54 51.74 19.08
CA PRO A 101 -35.54 52.05 18.06
C PRO A 101 -35.10 50.88 17.19
N ALA A 102 -35.08 49.65 17.72
CA ALA A 102 -34.71 48.46 16.94
C ALA A 102 -35.78 48.06 15.91
N TRP A 103 -37.03 48.48 16.11
CA TRP A 103 -38.17 48.17 15.25
C TRP A 103 -38.68 49.37 14.46
N ALA A 104 -38.20 50.59 14.74
CA ALA A 104 -38.65 51.84 14.12
C ALA A 104 -38.61 51.79 12.59
N ALA A 105 -37.52 51.29 12.00
CA ALA A 105 -37.40 51.14 10.54
C ALA A 105 -38.40 50.14 9.95
N ALA A 106 -38.65 49.03 10.67
CA ALA A 106 -39.60 48.00 10.24
C ALA A 106 -41.06 48.49 10.35
N LEU A 107 -41.38 49.26 11.40
CA LEU A 107 -42.69 49.89 11.57
C LEU A 107 -42.93 51.02 10.57
N ALA A 108 -41.92 51.82 10.24
CA ALA A 108 -42.00 52.81 9.16
C ALA A 108 -42.22 52.14 7.80
N THR A 109 -41.58 50.99 7.56
CA THR A 109 -41.79 50.18 6.35
C THR A 109 -43.21 49.62 6.29
N LEU A 110 -43.74 49.10 7.41
CA LEU A 110 -45.14 48.68 7.52
C LEU A 110 -46.10 49.85 7.23
N GLN A 111 -45.82 51.03 7.79
CA GLN A 111 -46.64 52.22 7.59
C GLN A 111 -46.69 52.60 6.10
N ARG A 112 -45.53 52.70 5.46
CA ARG A 112 -45.40 53.12 4.07
C ARG A 112 -46.01 52.12 3.10
N ASP A 113 -45.73 50.83 3.30
CA ASP A 113 -45.98 49.81 2.28
C ASP A 113 -47.30 49.06 2.47
N ALA A 114 -47.85 48.99 3.70
CA ALA A 114 -49.07 48.25 3.99
C ALA A 114 -50.21 49.13 4.58
N VAL A 115 -49.90 50.05 5.50
CA VAL A 115 -50.94 50.86 6.18
C VAL A 115 -51.38 52.05 5.34
N ALA A 116 -50.45 52.86 4.82
CA ALA A 116 -50.76 54.04 4.03
C ALA A 116 -51.60 53.73 2.77
N PRO A 117 -51.34 52.65 2.01
CA PRO A 117 -52.14 52.30 0.83
C PRO A 117 -53.58 51.83 1.16
N LEU A 118 -53.82 51.28 2.35
CA LEU A 118 -55.12 50.67 2.71
C LEU A 118 -55.96 51.51 3.67
N PHE A 119 -55.32 52.31 4.53
CA PHE A 119 -55.98 53.09 5.58
C PHE A 119 -55.69 54.61 5.49
N GLY A 120 -54.90 55.04 4.49
CA GLY A 120 -54.60 56.45 4.22
C GLY A 120 -53.22 56.91 4.72
N ALA A 121 -52.62 57.85 3.99
CA ALA A 121 -51.23 58.30 4.19
C ALA A 121 -50.97 59.01 5.53
N THR A 122 -52.00 59.61 6.12
CA THR A 122 -51.91 60.36 7.39
C THR A 122 -51.98 59.47 8.63
N LYS A 123 -52.19 58.15 8.45
CA LYS A 123 -52.33 57.22 9.56
C LYS A 123 -50.98 56.84 10.16
N THR A 124 -50.78 57.21 11.42
CA THR A 124 -49.54 57.00 12.17
C THR A 124 -49.71 56.09 13.39
N THR A 125 -50.95 55.67 13.68
CA THR A 125 -51.30 54.71 14.74
C THR A 125 -52.18 53.60 14.18
N LEU A 126 -52.09 52.41 14.77
CA LEU A 126 -52.82 51.22 14.35
C LEU A 126 -53.56 50.59 15.54
N THR A 127 -54.87 50.36 15.42
CA THR A 127 -55.64 49.63 16.44
C THR A 127 -55.53 48.11 16.26
N GLU A 128 -55.90 47.33 17.28
CA GLU A 128 -55.90 45.86 17.21
C GLU A 128 -56.85 45.35 16.12
N THR A 129 -58.02 45.99 15.95
CA THR A 129 -58.99 45.63 14.92
C THR A 129 -58.45 45.91 13.51
N GLU A 130 -57.78 47.04 13.33
CA GLU A 130 -57.19 47.42 12.04
C GLU A 130 -55.99 46.54 11.69
N TRP A 131 -55.23 46.10 12.70
CA TRP A 131 -54.18 45.10 12.52
C TRP A 131 -54.76 43.74 12.10
N ALA A 132 -55.83 43.29 12.74
CA ALA A 132 -56.52 42.06 12.36
C ALA A 132 -57.08 42.13 10.92
N ASP A 133 -57.69 43.26 10.55
CA ASP A 133 -58.19 43.51 9.19
C ASP A 133 -57.06 43.54 8.16
N LEU A 134 -55.92 44.14 8.51
CA LEU A 134 -54.73 44.15 7.66
C LEU A 134 -54.22 42.73 7.43
N VAL A 135 -54.05 41.94 8.49
CA VAL A 135 -53.61 40.54 8.39
C VAL A 135 -54.61 39.70 7.58
N ALA A 136 -55.92 39.91 7.77
CA ALA A 136 -56.96 39.19 7.04
C ALA A 136 -56.93 39.49 5.54
N LYS A 137 -56.71 40.76 5.13
CA LYS A 137 -56.61 41.16 3.72
C LYS A 137 -55.42 40.51 2.99
N PHE A 138 -54.33 40.20 3.70
CA PHE A 138 -53.14 39.55 3.13
C PHE A 138 -53.10 38.02 3.33
N ALA A 139 -54.07 37.45 4.05
CA ALA A 139 -54.13 35.99 4.25
C ALA A 139 -54.26 35.19 2.94
N PRO A 140 -55.04 35.63 1.93
CA PRO A 140 -55.08 34.95 0.62
C PRO A 140 -53.72 34.93 -0.10
N PHE A 141 -52.96 36.04 -0.02
CA PHE A 141 -51.60 36.12 -0.58
C PHE A 141 -50.64 35.15 0.11
N ALA A 142 -50.67 35.10 1.45
CA ALA A 142 -49.82 34.20 2.22
C ALA A 142 -50.14 32.72 1.92
N ALA A 143 -51.43 32.36 1.81
CA ALA A 143 -51.86 31.01 1.45
C ALA A 143 -51.43 30.63 0.03
N TRP A 144 -51.58 31.55 -0.94
CA TRP A 144 -51.11 31.35 -2.30
C TRP A 144 -49.59 31.16 -2.37
N GLN A 145 -48.82 31.96 -1.64
CA GLN A 145 -47.35 31.85 -1.60
C GLN A 145 -46.89 30.53 -0.97
N ALA A 146 -47.60 30.04 0.06
CA ALA A 146 -47.34 28.75 0.68
C ALA A 146 -47.67 27.55 -0.24
N ALA A 147 -48.66 27.70 -1.13
CA ALA A 147 -49.08 26.67 -2.10
C ALA A 147 -48.21 26.63 -3.38
N LYS A 148 -47.03 27.25 -3.37
CA LYS A 148 -46.14 27.32 -4.54
C LYS A 148 -45.69 25.94 -5.01
N ALA A 149 -46.02 25.61 -6.25
CA ALA A 149 -45.66 24.35 -6.90
C ALA A 149 -44.73 24.58 -8.11
N GLY A 150 -43.77 23.66 -8.32
CA GLY A 150 -42.92 23.68 -9.52
C GLY A 150 -41.66 24.54 -9.44
N ALA A 151 -41.01 24.60 -8.27
CA ALA A 151 -39.76 25.34 -8.05
C ALA A 151 -38.66 25.05 -9.08
N SER A 152 -38.55 23.80 -9.57
CA SER A 152 -37.53 23.42 -10.56
C SER A 152 -37.69 24.10 -11.92
N VAL A 153 -38.90 24.58 -12.26
CA VAL A 153 -39.20 25.21 -13.56
C VAL A 153 -39.43 26.72 -13.46
N GLU A 154 -39.36 27.27 -12.25
CA GLU A 154 -39.58 28.69 -11.99
C GLU A 154 -38.60 29.59 -12.74
N LYS A 155 -37.34 29.15 -12.87
CA LYS A 155 -36.29 29.88 -13.61
C LYS A 155 -36.61 30.11 -15.09
N LEU A 156 -37.52 29.33 -15.67
CA LEU A 156 -37.96 29.50 -17.06
C LEU A 156 -38.86 30.73 -17.23
N GLY A 157 -39.51 31.18 -16.15
CA GLY A 157 -40.51 32.23 -16.19
C GLY A 157 -41.88 31.76 -16.69
N LEU A 158 -42.92 32.52 -16.35
CA LEU A 158 -44.31 32.18 -16.68
C LEU A 158 -44.58 32.17 -18.19
N ALA A 159 -44.09 33.18 -18.91
CA ALA A 159 -44.30 33.32 -20.35
C ALA A 159 -43.77 32.09 -21.11
N ARG A 160 -42.54 31.65 -20.79
CA ARG A 160 -41.94 30.47 -21.41
C ARG A 160 -42.63 29.17 -20.99
N ALA A 161 -43.09 29.08 -19.74
CA ALA A 161 -43.83 27.91 -19.28
C ALA A 161 -45.15 27.74 -20.05
N HIS A 162 -45.90 28.82 -20.29
CA HIS A 162 -47.13 28.80 -21.09
C HIS A 162 -46.87 28.51 -22.57
N GLU A 163 -45.81 29.09 -23.14
CA GLU A 163 -45.39 28.78 -24.52
C GLU A 163 -45.09 27.28 -24.69
N LEU A 164 -44.32 26.69 -23.78
CA LEU A 164 -44.01 25.26 -23.83
C LEU A 164 -45.23 24.36 -23.61
N LEU A 165 -46.15 24.76 -22.73
CA LEU A 165 -47.39 24.02 -22.46
C LEU A 165 -48.40 24.09 -23.61
N SER A 166 -48.43 25.19 -24.37
CA SER A 166 -49.28 25.35 -25.55
C SER A 166 -48.67 24.77 -26.83
N SER A 167 -47.36 24.49 -26.83
CA SER A 167 -46.66 23.86 -27.95
C SER A 167 -46.88 22.34 -28.05
N THR A 168 -46.59 21.78 -29.22
CA THR A 168 -46.56 20.32 -29.44
C THR A 168 -45.30 19.65 -28.92
N ALA A 169 -44.33 20.40 -28.39
CA ALA A 169 -43.00 19.91 -28.05
C ALA A 169 -43.00 18.68 -27.11
N LYS A 170 -43.95 18.61 -26.17
CA LYS A 170 -44.12 17.43 -25.30
C LYS A 170 -44.55 16.20 -26.10
N ALA A 171 -45.52 16.35 -26.99
CA ALA A 171 -46.00 15.27 -27.84
C ALA A 171 -44.91 14.80 -28.80
N ASP A 172 -44.20 15.75 -29.42
CA ASP A 172 -43.10 15.47 -30.34
C ASP A 172 -41.94 14.74 -29.65
N LEU A 173 -41.53 15.20 -28.45
CA LEU A 173 -40.50 14.53 -27.65
C LEU A 173 -40.94 13.12 -27.24
N THR A 174 -42.19 12.94 -26.85
CA THR A 174 -42.74 11.64 -26.45
C THR A 174 -42.80 10.69 -27.64
N ALA A 175 -43.11 11.19 -28.84
CA ALA A 175 -43.07 10.42 -30.08
C ALA A 175 -41.65 9.98 -30.42
N LEU A 176 -40.64 10.85 -30.26
CA LEU A 176 -39.23 10.49 -30.44
C LEU A 176 -38.77 9.42 -29.44
N ILE A 177 -39.12 9.57 -28.15
CA ILE A 177 -38.82 8.56 -27.12
C ILE A 177 -39.48 7.22 -27.47
N ALA A 178 -40.72 7.23 -27.99
CA ALA A 178 -41.40 6.02 -28.42
C ALA A 178 -40.71 5.36 -29.62
N GLN A 179 -40.17 6.14 -30.56
CA GLN A 179 -39.38 5.62 -31.69
C GLN A 179 -38.08 4.98 -31.21
N ASP A 180 -37.37 5.60 -30.27
CA ASP A 180 -36.15 5.03 -29.68
C ASP A 180 -36.44 3.74 -28.91
N LEU A 181 -37.52 3.74 -28.11
CA LEU A 181 -37.94 2.55 -27.36
C LEU A 181 -38.38 1.41 -28.28
N ALA A 182 -38.92 1.70 -29.47
CA ALA A 182 -39.28 0.68 -30.45
C ALA A 182 -38.04 -0.07 -30.99
N LEU A 183 -36.87 0.58 -31.02
CA LEU A 183 -35.60 0.01 -31.44
C LEU A 183 -34.82 -0.68 -30.31
N ALA A 184 -35.29 -0.58 -29.05
CA ALA A 184 -34.68 -1.25 -27.90
C ALA A 184 -34.36 -2.74 -28.13
N PRO A 185 -35.25 -3.59 -28.69
CA PRO A 185 -34.92 -5.00 -28.93
C PRO A 185 -33.77 -5.20 -29.92
N GLU A 186 -33.61 -4.32 -30.91
CA GLU A 186 -32.51 -4.38 -31.88
C GLU A 186 -31.18 -4.02 -31.21
N PHE A 187 -31.15 -2.97 -30.39
CA PHE A 187 -29.96 -2.60 -29.62
C PHE A 187 -29.54 -3.68 -28.62
N GLU A 188 -30.50 -4.29 -27.92
CA GLU A 188 -30.23 -5.42 -27.03
C GLU A 188 -29.65 -6.63 -27.79
N ALA A 189 -30.15 -6.90 -29.00
CA ALA A 189 -29.59 -7.93 -29.87
C ALA A 189 -28.16 -7.60 -30.33
N ILE A 190 -27.87 -6.34 -30.66
CA ILE A 190 -26.52 -5.88 -31.01
C ILE A 190 -25.58 -6.02 -29.81
N ALA A 191 -26.01 -5.61 -28.61
CA ALA A 191 -25.22 -5.76 -27.38
C ALA A 191 -24.95 -7.23 -27.06
N ALA A 192 -25.94 -8.10 -27.24
CA ALA A 192 -25.78 -9.55 -27.09
C ALA A 192 -24.81 -10.15 -28.12
N LEU A 193 -24.88 -9.70 -29.37
CA LEU A 193 -23.94 -10.10 -30.44
C LEU A 193 -22.52 -9.63 -30.12
N GLU A 194 -22.34 -8.39 -29.68
CA GLU A 194 -21.04 -7.88 -29.26
C GLU A 194 -20.46 -8.73 -28.12
N ARG A 195 -21.27 -9.06 -27.12
CA ARG A 195 -20.86 -9.95 -26.03
C ARG A 195 -20.46 -11.33 -26.54
N LEU A 196 -21.23 -11.91 -27.47
CA LEU A 196 -20.90 -13.19 -28.09
C LEU A 196 -19.57 -13.13 -28.85
N LEU A 197 -19.36 -12.08 -29.65
CA LEU A 197 -18.11 -11.88 -30.40
C LEU A 197 -16.92 -11.73 -29.46
N ARG A 198 -17.05 -10.99 -28.35
CA ARG A 198 -16.03 -10.89 -27.30
C ARG A 198 -15.73 -12.25 -26.68
N TYR A 199 -16.74 -13.09 -26.42
CA TYR A 199 -16.51 -14.46 -25.96
C TYR A 199 -15.79 -15.31 -27.01
N CYS A 200 -16.22 -15.29 -28.27
CA CYS A 200 -15.56 -16.05 -29.33
C CYS A 200 -14.09 -15.64 -29.53
N ARG A 201 -13.80 -14.33 -29.42
CA ARG A 201 -12.44 -13.79 -29.60
C ARG A 201 -11.54 -14.05 -28.39
N ASP A 202 -12.01 -13.70 -27.18
CA ASP A 202 -11.13 -13.53 -26.01
C ASP A 202 -11.28 -14.65 -24.97
N LEU A 203 -12.43 -15.34 -24.90
CA LEU A 203 -12.68 -16.33 -23.84
C LEU A 203 -11.66 -17.47 -23.87
N ARG A 204 -11.28 -17.95 -25.07
CA ARG A 204 -10.25 -18.99 -25.22
C ARG A 204 -8.92 -18.53 -24.61
N ALA A 205 -8.46 -17.34 -24.97
CA ALA A 205 -7.20 -16.79 -24.47
C ALA A 205 -7.25 -16.59 -22.95
N LEU A 206 -8.37 -16.11 -22.41
CA LEU A 206 -8.58 -15.97 -20.98
C LEU A 206 -8.50 -17.33 -20.27
N LEU A 207 -9.24 -18.34 -20.74
CA LEU A 207 -9.23 -19.69 -20.14
C LEU A 207 -7.83 -20.32 -20.18
N HIS A 208 -7.11 -20.12 -21.29
CA HIS A 208 -5.74 -20.61 -21.48
C HIS A 208 -4.70 -19.95 -20.56
N ASN A 209 -4.94 -18.73 -20.09
CA ASN A 209 -3.99 -17.98 -19.29
C ASN A 209 -4.38 -17.83 -17.81
N PHE A 210 -5.62 -18.16 -17.47
CA PHE A 210 -6.16 -17.95 -16.12
C PHE A 210 -6.65 -19.25 -15.46
N VAL A 211 -7.22 -20.18 -16.24
CA VAL A 211 -7.81 -21.41 -15.67
C VAL A 211 -6.80 -22.56 -15.72
N ASN A 212 -6.32 -22.92 -16.91
CA ASN A 212 -5.42 -24.06 -17.08
C ASN A 212 -3.95 -23.67 -17.30
N PHE A 213 -3.66 -22.38 -17.56
CA PHE A 213 -2.32 -21.87 -17.86
C PHE A 213 -1.66 -22.60 -19.06
N PHE A 214 -2.45 -23.11 -20.00
CA PHE A 214 -1.96 -23.85 -21.16
C PHE A 214 -0.93 -23.06 -21.97
N ASP A 215 -1.16 -21.75 -22.18
CA ASP A 215 -0.22 -20.92 -22.94
C ASP A 215 1.12 -20.77 -22.20
N PHE A 216 1.12 -20.74 -20.86
CA PHE A 216 2.34 -20.67 -20.06
C PHE A 216 3.19 -21.95 -20.17
N TYR A 217 2.56 -23.12 -20.23
CA TYR A 217 3.27 -24.39 -20.35
C TYR A 217 3.62 -24.77 -21.81
N SER A 218 3.17 -23.97 -22.79
CA SER A 218 3.46 -24.20 -24.20
C SER A 218 4.81 -23.60 -24.60
N HIS A 219 5.53 -24.23 -25.52
CA HIS A 219 6.77 -23.68 -26.09
C HIS A 219 6.51 -22.65 -27.20
N ASP A 220 5.39 -22.80 -27.93
CA ASP A 220 5.15 -22.03 -29.15
C ASP A 220 4.47 -20.68 -28.90
N ARG A 221 3.97 -20.45 -27.68
CA ARG A 221 3.19 -19.26 -27.33
C ARG A 221 3.64 -18.65 -26.02
N TYR A 222 3.61 -17.32 -25.97
CA TYR A 222 3.77 -16.58 -24.73
C TYR A 222 2.43 -16.44 -24.02
N ALA A 223 2.45 -16.66 -22.71
CA ALA A 223 1.33 -16.34 -21.83
C ALA A 223 1.09 -14.81 -21.81
N ILE A 224 -0.15 -14.42 -21.52
CA ILE A 224 -0.57 -13.01 -21.52
C ILE A 224 0.20 -12.14 -20.52
N PHE A 225 0.68 -12.72 -19.42
CA PHE A 225 1.46 -12.04 -18.39
C PHE A 225 2.97 -11.99 -18.68
N GLN A 226 3.45 -12.73 -19.70
CA GLN A 226 4.85 -12.63 -20.12
C GLN A 226 5.04 -11.38 -20.96
N ALA A 227 5.76 -10.40 -20.42
CA ALA A 227 6.00 -9.10 -21.04
C ALA A 227 7.09 -9.15 -22.13
N GLY A 228 7.93 -10.19 -22.17
CA GLY A 228 9.01 -10.30 -23.14
C GLY A 228 10.24 -11.02 -22.58
N THR A 229 11.40 -10.76 -23.18
CA THR A 229 12.65 -11.48 -22.89
C THR A 229 13.73 -10.52 -22.37
N LEU A 230 14.28 -10.81 -21.19
CA LEU A 230 15.40 -10.09 -20.62
C LEU A 230 16.72 -10.79 -20.90
N TYR A 231 17.68 -10.08 -21.49
CA TYR A 231 19.05 -10.53 -21.62
C TYR A 231 19.91 -9.92 -20.52
N LEU A 232 20.43 -10.77 -19.63
CA LEU A 232 21.28 -10.36 -18.52
C LEU A 232 22.29 -11.45 -18.21
N ASP A 233 23.56 -11.07 -18.04
CA ASP A 233 24.64 -11.99 -17.63
C ASP A 233 24.73 -13.29 -18.45
N SER A 234 24.77 -13.18 -19.78
CA SER A 234 24.84 -14.32 -20.71
C SER A 234 23.68 -15.31 -20.60
N ARG A 235 22.52 -14.83 -20.16
CA ARG A 235 21.26 -15.58 -20.06
C ARG A 235 20.15 -14.80 -20.71
N SER A 236 19.17 -15.51 -21.22
CA SER A 236 17.89 -14.95 -21.66
C SER A 236 16.78 -15.49 -20.78
N THR A 237 16.02 -14.59 -20.16
CA THR A 237 14.92 -14.92 -19.26
C THR A 237 13.60 -14.54 -19.92
N GLU A 238 12.74 -15.52 -20.17
CA GLU A 238 11.44 -15.32 -20.83
C GLU A 238 10.28 -15.13 -19.85
N LEU A 239 10.48 -15.53 -18.59
CA LEU A 239 9.51 -15.26 -17.52
C LEU A 239 9.74 -13.86 -16.94
N CYS A 240 9.36 -12.85 -17.72
CA CYS A 240 9.34 -11.45 -17.31
C CYS A 240 7.90 -10.98 -17.16
N ILE A 241 7.53 -10.46 -15.99
CA ILE A 241 6.16 -9.98 -15.71
C ILE A 241 6.22 -8.50 -15.42
N ARG A 242 5.29 -7.72 -15.99
CA ARG A 242 5.18 -6.28 -15.72
C ARG A 242 4.67 -6.07 -14.30
N VAL A 243 5.33 -5.17 -13.57
CA VAL A 243 5.02 -4.86 -12.16
C VAL A 243 4.93 -3.35 -12.00
N ASP A 244 3.86 -2.85 -11.38
CA ASP A 244 3.70 -1.42 -11.13
C ASP A 244 4.51 -0.96 -9.90
N ASN A 245 4.55 -1.78 -8.84
CA ASN A 245 5.30 -1.50 -7.62
C ASN A 245 6.14 -2.69 -7.15
N ALA A 246 7.45 -2.65 -7.42
CA ALA A 246 8.39 -3.71 -7.04
C ALA A 246 8.47 -3.94 -5.52
N GLY A 247 8.25 -2.91 -4.70
CA GLY A 247 8.32 -2.99 -3.25
C GLY A 247 7.18 -3.83 -2.66
N ALA A 248 5.94 -3.48 -3.01
CA ALA A 248 4.74 -4.20 -2.59
C ALA A 248 4.73 -5.63 -3.17
N HIS A 249 5.10 -5.75 -4.44
CA HIS A 249 5.13 -7.04 -5.13
C HIS A 249 6.14 -8.02 -4.50
N ALA A 250 7.29 -7.53 -4.03
CA ALA A 250 8.34 -8.37 -3.45
C ALA A 250 7.92 -9.13 -2.18
N ALA A 251 7.00 -8.58 -1.38
CA ALA A 251 6.55 -9.23 -0.14
C ALA A 251 5.83 -10.55 -0.41
N LEU A 252 4.92 -10.56 -1.38
CA LEU A 252 4.11 -11.73 -1.73
C LEU A 252 4.86 -12.65 -2.70
N ALA A 253 5.60 -12.07 -3.67
CA ALA A 253 6.40 -12.85 -4.62
C ALA A 253 7.53 -13.65 -3.96
N ALA A 254 8.00 -13.28 -2.76
CA ALA A 254 9.00 -14.07 -2.03
C ALA A 254 8.52 -15.50 -1.70
N MET A 255 7.20 -15.71 -1.58
CA MET A 255 6.60 -17.02 -1.31
C MET A 255 6.66 -17.99 -2.50
N SER A 256 6.92 -17.48 -3.70
CA SER A 256 7.01 -18.26 -4.95
C SER A 256 8.19 -19.24 -4.99
N LYS A 257 9.22 -19.03 -4.15
CA LYS A 257 10.50 -19.76 -4.14
C LYS A 257 11.28 -19.67 -5.47
N VAL A 258 10.93 -18.71 -6.32
CA VAL A 258 11.65 -18.39 -7.55
C VAL A 258 12.68 -17.28 -7.26
N TYR A 259 13.80 -17.28 -7.98
CA TYR A 259 14.76 -16.18 -7.92
C TYR A 259 14.26 -15.04 -8.81
N ILE A 260 14.01 -13.87 -8.25
CA ILE A 260 13.36 -12.76 -8.96
C ILE A 260 14.28 -11.55 -8.91
N ALA A 261 14.60 -11.00 -10.08
CA ALA A 261 15.22 -9.69 -10.19
C ALA A 261 14.17 -8.69 -10.67
N TYR A 262 13.97 -7.63 -9.90
CA TYR A 262 13.22 -6.47 -10.33
C TYR A 262 14.13 -5.59 -11.17
N VAL A 263 13.65 -5.22 -12.34
CA VAL A 263 14.41 -4.49 -13.34
C VAL A 263 13.60 -3.28 -13.77
N ASP A 264 14.22 -2.12 -13.71
CA ASP A 264 13.67 -0.89 -14.25
C ASP A 264 14.13 -0.75 -15.70
N CYS A 265 13.16 -0.77 -16.60
CA CYS A 265 13.32 -0.65 -18.04
C CYS A 265 13.01 0.80 -18.46
N ARG A 266 13.96 1.43 -19.14
CA ARG A 266 13.83 2.78 -19.67
C ARG A 266 14.03 2.77 -21.18
N ARG A 267 13.26 3.62 -21.86
CA ARG A 267 13.38 3.85 -23.29
C ARG A 267 13.09 5.32 -23.58
N PRO A 268 13.88 6.00 -24.42
CA PRO A 268 13.60 7.39 -24.79
C PRO A 268 12.21 7.51 -25.44
N GLY A 269 11.38 8.42 -24.94
CA GLY A 269 10.06 8.72 -25.51
C GLY A 269 8.91 7.79 -25.06
N GLU A 270 9.16 6.78 -24.24
CA GLU A 270 8.11 5.93 -23.63
C GLU A 270 8.13 6.05 -22.09
N ALA A 271 7.00 5.77 -21.44
CA ALA A 271 6.92 5.74 -19.99
C ALA A 271 7.80 4.60 -19.42
N PRO A 272 8.48 4.80 -18.28
CA PRO A 272 9.30 3.76 -17.67
C PRO A 272 8.46 2.53 -17.32
N LEU A 273 9.07 1.36 -17.49
CA LEU A 273 8.45 0.07 -17.25
C LEU A 273 9.24 -0.65 -16.16
N THR A 274 8.58 -1.21 -15.17
CA THR A 274 9.23 -2.09 -14.20
C THR A 274 8.78 -3.53 -14.46
N ILE A 275 9.74 -4.45 -14.46
CA ILE A 275 9.50 -5.88 -14.67
C ILE A 275 10.09 -6.72 -13.54
N ALA A 276 9.43 -7.83 -13.22
CA ALA A 276 9.96 -8.91 -12.41
C ALA A 276 10.44 -10.03 -13.34
N ALA A 277 11.77 -10.16 -13.48
CA ALA A 277 12.40 -11.21 -14.26
C ALA A 277 12.74 -12.40 -13.36
N CYS A 278 12.19 -13.57 -13.69
CA CYS A 278 12.31 -14.78 -12.90
C CYS A 278 13.40 -15.70 -13.46
N PHE A 279 14.51 -15.85 -12.73
CA PHE A 279 15.61 -16.72 -13.13
C PHE A 279 15.37 -18.14 -12.61
N THR A 280 15.18 -19.08 -13.53
CA THR A 280 14.84 -20.48 -13.20
C THR A 280 15.95 -21.46 -13.54
N GLN A 281 16.95 -21.04 -14.34
CA GLN A 281 18.17 -21.78 -14.65
C GLN A 281 19.39 -20.87 -14.56
N GLY A 282 20.54 -21.40 -14.15
CA GLY A 282 21.70 -20.56 -13.88
C GLY A 282 22.42 -20.82 -12.57
N ASP A 283 23.22 -19.83 -12.19
CA ASP A 283 23.74 -19.60 -10.85
C ASP A 283 23.34 -18.19 -10.39
N SER A 284 23.48 -17.86 -9.12
CA SER A 284 23.18 -16.50 -8.64
C SER A 284 24.37 -15.55 -8.82
N ASP A 285 25.45 -16.01 -9.46
CA ASP A 285 26.65 -15.20 -9.60
C ASP A 285 26.35 -14.06 -10.56
N PHE A 286 26.97 -12.92 -10.32
CA PHE A 286 26.89 -11.78 -11.23
C PHE A 286 25.48 -11.17 -11.42
N LEU A 287 24.50 -11.60 -10.62
CA LEU A 287 23.18 -10.98 -10.49
C LEU A 287 23.18 -10.13 -9.21
N PHE A 288 23.37 -8.82 -9.37
CA PHE A 288 23.36 -7.84 -8.27
C PHE A 288 22.63 -6.58 -8.70
N ALA A 289 22.11 -5.83 -7.72
CA ALA A 289 21.47 -4.54 -7.97
C ALA A 289 22.46 -3.55 -8.60
N GLY A 290 21.99 -2.73 -9.54
CA GLY A 290 22.78 -1.80 -10.34
C GLY A 290 23.37 -2.40 -11.62
N ARG A 291 23.14 -3.69 -11.90
CA ARG A 291 23.61 -4.30 -13.15
C ARG A 291 22.68 -3.95 -14.31
N ASN A 292 23.28 -3.61 -15.45
CA ASN A 292 22.56 -3.33 -16.69
C ASN A 292 22.37 -4.59 -17.55
N GLY A 293 21.26 -4.63 -18.27
CA GLY A 293 20.88 -5.62 -19.27
C GLY A 293 20.00 -4.98 -20.35
N ILE A 294 19.50 -5.80 -21.27
CA ILE A 294 18.63 -5.34 -22.36
C ILE A 294 17.34 -6.16 -22.31
N PHE A 295 16.20 -5.47 -22.28
CA PHE A 295 14.89 -6.12 -22.30
C PHE A 295 14.21 -5.91 -23.65
N TYR A 296 13.68 -6.99 -24.23
CA TYR A 296 12.87 -6.94 -25.43
C TYR A 296 11.41 -7.20 -25.08
N ASP A 297 10.55 -6.22 -25.35
CA ASP A 297 9.10 -6.35 -25.20
C ASP A 297 8.51 -7.29 -26.28
N ARG A 298 7.28 -7.74 -26.12
CA ARG A 298 6.56 -8.60 -27.10
C ARG A 298 6.50 -8.04 -28.51
N LYS A 299 6.65 -6.72 -28.67
CA LYS A 299 6.69 -6.02 -29.95
C LYS A 299 8.10 -5.98 -30.58
N GLY A 300 9.09 -6.65 -29.99
CA GLY A 300 10.48 -6.64 -30.44
C GLY A 300 11.22 -5.32 -30.15
N ARG A 301 10.69 -4.48 -29.26
CA ARG A 301 11.28 -3.18 -28.89
C ARG A 301 12.28 -3.35 -27.77
N ASP A 302 13.42 -2.70 -27.90
CA ASP A 302 14.53 -2.69 -26.95
C ASP A 302 14.34 -1.66 -25.84
N TRP A 303 14.68 -2.07 -24.62
CA TRP A 303 14.64 -1.26 -23.41
C TRP A 303 15.93 -1.42 -22.62
N ASP A 304 16.47 -0.31 -22.14
CA ASP A 304 17.61 -0.30 -21.23
C ASP A 304 17.15 -0.80 -19.87
N ALA A 305 17.64 -1.96 -19.44
CA ALA A 305 17.21 -2.63 -18.22
C ALA A 305 18.26 -2.46 -17.12
N THR A 306 17.88 -1.98 -15.94
CA THR A 306 18.75 -1.89 -14.76
C THR A 306 18.14 -2.65 -13.59
N VAL A 307 18.89 -3.57 -12.97
CA VAL A 307 18.40 -4.33 -11.82
C VAL A 307 18.29 -3.43 -10.59
N SER A 308 17.11 -3.28 -10.02
CA SER A 308 16.87 -2.44 -8.84
C SER A 308 16.87 -3.23 -7.54
N LYS A 309 16.23 -4.40 -7.52
CA LYS A 309 16.09 -5.25 -6.34
C LYS A 309 16.12 -6.73 -6.70
N ILE A 310 16.59 -7.57 -5.80
CA ILE A 310 16.66 -9.02 -6.00
C ILE A 310 16.05 -9.76 -4.81
N ILE A 311 15.28 -10.82 -5.11
CA ILE A 311 14.85 -11.84 -4.16
C ILE A 311 15.70 -13.09 -4.38
N ASP A 312 16.51 -13.44 -3.38
CA ASP A 312 17.44 -14.56 -3.45
C ASP A 312 16.75 -15.89 -3.08
N ASN A 313 16.61 -16.77 -4.07
CA ASN A 313 16.16 -18.16 -3.92
C ASN A 313 17.07 -19.08 -4.76
N PRO A 314 17.24 -20.35 -4.41
CA PRO A 314 18.11 -21.25 -5.16
C PRO A 314 17.65 -21.38 -6.63
N ILE A 315 18.59 -21.16 -7.57
CA ILE A 315 18.35 -21.25 -9.01
C ILE A 315 18.56 -22.68 -9.49
N SER A 316 19.63 -23.35 -9.03
CA SER A 316 19.95 -24.73 -9.40
C SER A 316 20.59 -25.51 -8.25
N ILE A 317 20.46 -26.84 -8.28
CA ILE A 317 21.09 -27.73 -7.27
C ILE A 317 22.62 -27.61 -7.31
N ARG A 318 23.20 -27.44 -8.50
CA ARG A 318 24.65 -27.25 -8.68
C ARG A 318 25.15 -25.96 -8.02
N GLN A 319 24.37 -24.87 -8.14
CA GLN A 319 24.67 -23.61 -7.43
C GLN A 319 24.57 -23.80 -5.91
N ALA A 320 23.56 -24.54 -5.44
CA ALA A 320 23.37 -24.79 -4.01
C ALA A 320 24.53 -25.54 -3.34
N PHE A 321 25.21 -26.44 -4.06
CA PHE A 321 26.39 -27.14 -3.57
C PHE A 321 27.52 -26.17 -3.14
N TRP A 322 27.78 -25.14 -3.95
CA TRP A 322 28.83 -24.15 -3.68
C TRP A 322 28.38 -22.99 -2.77
N SER A 323 27.07 -22.89 -2.50
CA SER A 323 26.51 -21.75 -1.78
C SER A 323 27.02 -21.56 -0.34
N PRO A 324 27.28 -22.60 0.48
CA PRO A 324 27.79 -22.41 1.84
C PRO A 324 29.20 -21.83 1.84
N TYR A 325 30.06 -22.31 0.94
CA TYR A 325 31.44 -21.84 0.82
C TYR A 325 31.51 -20.38 0.38
N LYS A 326 30.68 -19.99 -0.59
CA LYS A 326 30.58 -18.59 -1.03
C LYS A 326 30.09 -17.67 0.08
N LYS A 327 29.09 -18.11 0.87
CA LYS A 327 28.61 -17.35 2.04
C LYS A 327 29.69 -17.21 3.11
N PHE A 328 30.47 -18.27 3.34
CA PHE A 328 31.59 -18.24 4.27
C PHE A 328 32.70 -17.28 3.83
N ILE A 329 33.08 -17.31 2.53
CA ILE A 329 34.05 -16.35 1.97
C ILE A 329 33.53 -14.92 2.12
N ARG A 330 32.27 -14.64 1.76
CA ARG A 330 31.66 -13.32 1.97
C ARG A 330 31.64 -12.90 3.44
N MET A 331 31.44 -13.83 4.36
CA MET A 331 31.51 -13.55 5.80
C MET A 331 32.94 -13.17 6.21
N ILE A 332 33.97 -13.88 5.71
CA ILE A 332 35.37 -13.52 5.95
C ILE A 332 35.68 -12.14 5.37
N GLU A 333 35.29 -11.89 4.11
CA GLU A 333 35.44 -10.58 3.47
C GLU A 333 34.76 -9.48 4.28
N ALA A 334 33.53 -9.70 4.76
CA ALA A 334 32.82 -8.76 5.60
C ALA A 334 33.50 -8.55 6.97
N GLN A 335 34.07 -9.59 7.57
CA GLN A 335 34.85 -9.47 8.81
C GLN A 335 36.16 -8.72 8.59
N VAL A 336 36.86 -8.97 7.48
CA VAL A 336 38.07 -8.26 7.08
C VAL A 336 37.75 -6.80 6.79
N ALA A 337 36.69 -6.52 6.03
CA ALA A 337 36.22 -5.16 5.75
C ALA A 337 35.79 -4.45 7.04
N LYS A 338 35.09 -5.12 7.95
CA LYS A 338 34.72 -4.56 9.26
C LYS A 338 35.95 -4.30 10.13
N ARG A 339 36.97 -5.15 10.08
CA ARG A 339 38.25 -4.94 10.78
C ARG A 339 39.09 -3.84 10.14
N ALA A 340 39.08 -3.73 8.81
CA ALA A 340 39.70 -2.63 8.08
C ALA A 340 39.02 -1.32 8.42
N ALA A 341 37.69 -1.24 8.37
CA ALA A 341 36.93 -0.06 8.79
C ALA A 341 37.12 0.29 10.27
N ALA A 342 37.25 -0.71 11.16
CA ALA A 342 37.57 -0.48 12.57
C ALA A 342 39.03 -0.03 12.77
N ALA A 343 39.97 -0.49 11.94
CA ALA A 343 41.36 -0.07 11.95
C ALA A 343 41.51 1.34 11.37
N ASP A 344 40.78 1.68 10.31
CA ASP A 344 40.68 3.02 9.74
C ASP A 344 40.03 3.97 10.75
N ALA A 345 38.92 3.60 11.38
CA ALA A 345 38.32 4.39 12.45
C ALA A 345 39.24 4.56 13.66
N ALA A 346 40.05 3.55 13.99
CA ALA A 346 41.06 3.64 15.05
C ALA A 346 42.28 4.49 14.62
N ALA A 347 42.63 4.50 13.33
CA ALA A 347 43.67 5.35 12.77
C ALA A 347 43.20 6.81 12.70
N ASP A 348 41.96 7.07 12.29
CA ASP A 348 41.29 8.37 12.34
C ASP A 348 41.16 8.86 13.78
N ALA A 349 40.83 7.98 14.74
CA ALA A 349 40.82 8.31 16.16
C ALA A 349 42.23 8.61 16.69
N LYS A 350 43.28 7.92 16.22
CA LYS A 350 44.68 8.22 16.57
C LYS A 350 45.16 9.52 15.94
N LEU A 351 44.74 9.84 14.72
CA LEU A 351 44.99 11.12 14.05
C LEU A 351 44.25 12.26 14.75
N ALA A 352 42.99 12.06 15.15
CA ALA A 352 42.23 13.00 15.96
C ALA A 352 42.82 13.17 17.37
N ASN A 353 43.31 12.09 17.99
CA ASN A 353 44.00 12.11 19.28
C ASN A 353 45.40 12.73 19.20
N ALA A 354 46.12 12.57 18.09
CA ALA A 354 47.41 13.24 17.84
C ALA A 354 47.20 14.74 17.56
N ALA A 355 46.13 15.09 16.83
CA ALA A 355 45.72 16.47 16.62
C ALA A 355 45.29 17.16 17.92
N THR A 356 44.62 16.46 18.83
CA THR A 356 44.28 16.96 20.17
C THR A 356 45.44 16.90 21.17
N ALA A 357 46.39 15.98 21.04
CA ALA A 357 47.62 15.95 21.83
C ALA A 357 48.63 17.05 21.43
N THR A 358 48.55 17.56 20.19
CA THR A 358 49.30 18.75 19.78
C THR A 358 48.63 20.05 20.29
N ALA A 359 47.35 19.98 20.69
CA ALA A 359 46.60 21.12 21.23
C ALA A 359 46.51 21.17 22.77
N ASN A 360 46.92 20.12 23.49
CA ASN A 360 46.87 20.05 24.96
C ASN A 360 48.07 19.29 25.54
N ALA A 361 49.28 19.75 25.23
CA ALA A 361 50.50 19.32 25.94
C ALA A 361 50.70 20.14 27.21
N ASP A 362 49.79 20.06 28.18
CA ASP A 362 50.10 20.30 29.59
C ASP A 362 48.93 19.88 30.50
N LYS A 363 49.08 18.71 31.14
CA LYS A 363 48.59 18.35 32.50
C LYS A 363 48.58 16.83 32.67
N SER A 364 49.47 16.36 33.54
CA SER A 364 49.53 15.01 34.09
C SER A 364 48.43 14.75 35.12
N ALA A 365 47.78 13.59 35.09
CA ALA A 365 47.06 12.99 36.23
C ALA A 365 46.75 11.47 35.99
N PRO A 366 46.46 10.67 37.04
CA PRO A 366 47.03 9.32 37.27
C PRO A 366 46.18 8.12 36.82
N PRO A 367 46.71 6.87 36.85
CA PRO A 367 46.02 5.68 36.35
C PRO A 367 44.89 5.19 37.28
N ALA A 368 43.76 4.86 36.67
CA ALA A 368 42.58 4.32 37.35
C ALA A 368 42.76 2.84 37.74
N ALA A 369 42.20 2.47 38.89
CA ALA A 369 42.24 1.18 39.53
C ALA A 369 41.71 0.01 38.66
N PRO A 370 42.25 -1.22 38.82
CA PRO A 370 41.84 -2.38 38.05
C PRO A 370 40.41 -2.80 38.43
N LYS A 371 39.53 -2.90 37.42
CA LYS A 371 38.19 -3.48 37.57
C LYS A 371 38.34 -4.97 37.91
N LYS A 372 37.68 -5.40 38.99
CA LYS A 372 37.58 -6.79 39.39
C LYS A 372 36.97 -7.59 38.24
N PHE A 373 37.72 -8.54 37.69
CA PHE A 373 37.19 -9.54 36.77
C PHE A 373 36.32 -10.50 37.57
N ASP A 374 35.11 -10.71 37.08
CA ASP A 374 34.15 -11.63 37.66
C ASP A 374 34.64 -13.07 37.48
N VAL A 375 34.98 -13.74 38.58
CA VAL A 375 35.53 -15.11 38.58
C VAL A 375 34.56 -16.09 37.92
N GLY A 376 33.24 -15.80 37.92
CA GLY A 376 32.24 -16.59 37.20
C GLY A 376 32.31 -16.47 35.67
N ILE A 377 32.68 -15.30 35.13
CA ILE A 377 32.92 -15.10 33.70
C ILE A 377 34.24 -15.76 33.30
N VAL A 378 35.28 -15.67 34.13
CA VAL A 378 36.57 -16.34 33.92
C VAL A 378 36.45 -17.86 34.04
N ALA A 379 35.60 -18.38 34.93
CA ALA A 379 35.31 -19.81 35.04
C ALA A 379 34.45 -20.32 33.89
N ALA A 380 33.43 -19.57 33.44
CA ALA A 380 32.63 -19.92 32.27
C ALA A 380 33.45 -19.84 30.97
N LEU A 381 34.32 -18.84 30.81
CA LEU A 381 35.32 -18.79 29.74
C LEU A 381 36.35 -19.91 29.91
N GLY A 382 36.78 -20.23 31.12
CA GLY A 382 37.74 -21.30 31.41
C GLY A 382 37.22 -22.68 31.04
N VAL A 383 35.95 -22.97 31.32
CA VAL A 383 35.26 -24.23 30.96
C VAL A 383 34.90 -24.26 29.48
N ALA A 384 34.50 -23.14 28.89
CA ALA A 384 34.27 -23.04 27.45
C ALA A 384 35.58 -23.22 26.67
N ILE A 385 36.68 -22.62 27.12
CA ILE A 385 38.02 -22.74 26.53
C ILE A 385 38.59 -24.15 26.77
N SER A 386 38.43 -24.75 27.96
CA SER A 386 38.90 -26.11 28.22
C SER A 386 38.09 -27.15 27.44
N GLY A 387 36.79 -26.93 27.25
CA GLY A 387 35.93 -27.72 26.36
C GLY A 387 36.32 -27.57 24.89
N LEU A 388 36.65 -26.36 24.44
CA LEU A 388 37.16 -26.09 23.08
C LEU A 388 38.53 -26.72 22.87
N ILE A 389 39.43 -26.65 23.86
CA ILE A 389 40.75 -27.29 23.84
C ILE A 389 40.58 -28.81 23.81
N SER A 390 39.69 -29.39 24.61
CA SER A 390 39.43 -30.84 24.63
C SER A 390 38.80 -31.33 23.32
N ALA A 391 37.88 -30.55 22.74
CA ALA A 391 37.33 -30.84 21.42
C ALA A 391 38.40 -30.69 20.32
N LEU A 392 39.25 -29.65 20.40
CA LEU A 392 40.36 -29.44 19.48
C LEU A 392 41.42 -30.54 19.60
N THR A 393 41.79 -31.00 20.81
CA THR A 393 42.74 -32.11 20.99
C THR A 393 42.16 -33.44 20.53
N LEU A 394 40.85 -33.67 20.73
CA LEU A 394 40.15 -34.83 20.18
C LEU A 394 40.17 -34.81 18.64
N ILE A 395 39.80 -33.67 18.04
CA ILE A 395 39.83 -33.47 16.58
C ILE A 395 41.26 -33.60 16.05
N LEU A 396 42.25 -33.00 16.71
CA LEU A 396 43.65 -33.04 16.30
C LEU A 396 44.22 -34.46 16.46
N GLY A 397 43.83 -35.20 17.49
CA GLY A 397 44.18 -36.61 17.68
C GLY A 397 43.58 -37.51 16.60
N TYR A 398 42.30 -37.31 16.25
CA TYR A 398 41.68 -38.00 15.12
C TYR A 398 42.32 -37.61 13.79
N VAL A 399 42.68 -36.34 13.58
CA VAL A 399 43.32 -35.87 12.35
C VAL A 399 44.74 -36.45 12.21
N LEU A 400 45.54 -36.43 13.28
CA LEU A 400 46.91 -36.97 13.28
C LEU A 400 46.96 -38.50 13.21
N GLY A 401 45.90 -39.20 13.65
CA GLY A 401 45.76 -40.65 13.53
C GLY A 401 45.32 -41.15 12.15
N LEU A 402 44.95 -40.26 11.23
CA LEU A 402 44.56 -40.62 9.87
C LEU A 402 45.78 -40.96 9.02
N LYS A 403 45.66 -42.04 8.24
CA LYS A 403 46.65 -42.38 7.21
C LYS A 403 46.59 -41.32 6.10
N PHE A 404 47.73 -41.02 5.46
CA PHE A 404 47.84 -39.99 4.41
C PHE A 404 46.74 -40.08 3.32
N TRP A 405 46.31 -41.30 2.94
CA TRP A 405 45.25 -41.52 1.95
C TRP A 405 43.82 -41.22 2.45
N GLN A 406 43.60 -41.18 3.77
CA GLN A 406 42.29 -40.85 4.35
C GLN A 406 42.03 -39.34 4.38
N TYR A 407 43.07 -38.49 4.37
CA TYR A 407 42.91 -37.03 4.33
C TYR A 407 42.07 -36.52 3.14
N PRO A 408 42.31 -36.93 1.88
CA PRO A 408 41.45 -36.50 0.76
C PRO A 408 40.00 -37.01 0.89
N LEU A 409 39.80 -38.20 1.47
CA LEU A 409 38.46 -38.77 1.69
C LEU A 409 37.71 -38.03 2.81
N VAL A 410 38.38 -37.66 3.90
CA VAL A 410 37.83 -36.84 4.98
C VAL A 410 37.51 -35.44 4.48
N LEU A 411 38.36 -34.84 3.64
CA LEU A 411 38.08 -33.55 3.01
C LEU A 411 36.83 -33.61 2.11
N ALA A 412 36.70 -34.65 1.29
CA ALA A 412 35.52 -34.88 0.46
C ALA A 412 34.26 -35.13 1.32
N ALA A 413 34.38 -35.89 2.42
CA ALA A 413 33.29 -36.16 3.34
C ALA A 413 32.80 -34.87 4.04
N ILE A 414 33.72 -34.04 4.55
CA ILE A 414 33.39 -32.73 5.11
C ILE A 414 32.71 -31.87 4.05
N MET A 415 33.25 -31.88 2.83
CA MET A 415 32.70 -31.08 1.73
C MET A 415 31.23 -31.46 1.44
N LEU A 416 30.94 -32.77 1.42
CA LEU A 416 29.60 -33.32 1.24
C LEU A 416 28.69 -33.03 2.44
N VAL A 417 29.15 -33.19 3.68
CA VAL A 417 28.34 -32.92 4.88
C VAL A 417 27.88 -31.46 4.92
N ILE A 418 28.74 -30.52 4.53
CA ILE A 418 28.39 -29.09 4.45
C ILE A 418 27.43 -28.82 3.28
N SER A 419 27.65 -29.44 2.11
CA SER A 419 26.88 -29.14 0.90
C SER A 419 25.52 -29.85 0.84
N THR A 420 25.40 -31.05 1.42
CA THR A 420 24.22 -31.93 1.26
C THR A 420 22.94 -31.30 1.81
N PRO A 421 22.91 -30.68 3.02
CA PRO A 421 21.72 -29.98 3.51
C PRO A 421 21.28 -28.86 2.57
N SER A 422 22.24 -28.10 2.01
CA SER A 422 21.96 -27.00 1.09
C SER A 422 21.37 -27.49 -0.24
N MET A 423 21.90 -28.59 -0.77
CA MET A 423 21.36 -29.24 -1.97
C MET A 423 19.95 -29.80 -1.73
N LEU A 424 19.68 -30.39 -0.56
CA LEU A 424 18.37 -30.92 -0.21
C LEU A 424 17.32 -29.80 -0.10
N ILE A 425 17.65 -28.71 0.59
CA ILE A 425 16.78 -27.53 0.68
C ILE A 425 16.54 -26.93 -0.71
N ALA A 426 17.58 -26.80 -1.53
CA ALA A 426 17.42 -26.34 -2.90
C ALA A 426 16.50 -27.26 -3.70
N TRP A 427 16.71 -28.58 -3.65
CA TRP A 427 15.85 -29.55 -4.32
C TRP A 427 14.38 -29.44 -3.88
N LEU A 428 14.11 -29.29 -2.57
CA LEU A 428 12.76 -29.06 -2.06
C LEU A 428 12.15 -27.75 -2.58
N LYS A 429 12.91 -26.64 -2.52
CA LYS A 429 12.47 -25.33 -3.00
C LYS A 429 12.19 -25.33 -4.51
N LEU A 430 13.06 -25.97 -5.30
CA LEU A 430 12.93 -26.08 -6.75
C LEU A 430 11.68 -26.85 -7.18
N ARG A 431 11.29 -27.90 -6.44
CA ARG A 431 10.06 -28.66 -6.70
C ARG A 431 8.79 -27.93 -6.26
N GLN A 432 8.92 -26.94 -5.40
CA GLN A 432 7.80 -26.16 -4.85
C GLN A 432 7.72 -24.75 -5.43
N ARG A 433 8.41 -24.49 -6.56
CA ARG A 433 8.30 -23.20 -7.26
C ARG A 433 6.89 -23.02 -7.79
N ASN A 434 6.27 -21.89 -7.45
CA ASN A 434 4.89 -21.58 -7.81
C ASN A 434 4.80 -20.17 -8.38
N LEU A 435 4.20 -20.03 -9.55
CA LEU A 435 3.95 -18.75 -10.21
C LEU A 435 2.81 -17.97 -9.54
N GLY A 436 1.87 -18.64 -8.85
CA GLY A 436 0.69 -18.02 -8.22
C GLY A 436 1.01 -16.75 -7.42
N PRO A 437 1.92 -16.80 -6.42
CA PRO A 437 2.30 -15.62 -5.64
C PRO A 437 2.91 -14.46 -6.46
N ILE A 438 3.50 -14.74 -7.62
CA ILE A 438 4.07 -13.70 -8.49
C ILE A 438 2.94 -12.97 -9.23
N LEU A 439 1.90 -13.70 -9.66
CA LEU A 439 0.76 -13.11 -10.35
C LEU A 439 -0.23 -12.45 -9.38
N GLU A 440 -0.47 -13.05 -8.22
CA GLU A 440 -1.28 -12.46 -7.14
C GLU A 440 -0.73 -11.11 -6.68
N ALA A 441 0.60 -10.97 -6.68
CA ALA A 441 1.27 -9.72 -6.37
C ALA A 441 0.98 -8.60 -7.41
N ASN A 442 0.51 -8.95 -8.62
CA ASN A 442 0.01 -8.03 -9.65
C ASN A 442 -1.53 -7.94 -9.67
N GLY A 443 -2.22 -8.39 -8.62
CA GLY A 443 -3.67 -8.32 -8.50
C GLY A 443 -4.44 -9.44 -9.21
N TRP A 444 -3.77 -10.50 -9.65
CA TRP A 444 -4.45 -11.66 -10.23
C TRP A 444 -5.05 -12.55 -9.14
N ALA A 445 -6.32 -12.92 -9.27
CA ALA A 445 -6.98 -13.82 -8.31
C ALA A 445 -6.90 -15.29 -8.77
N ILE A 446 -5.77 -15.96 -8.51
CA ILE A 446 -5.52 -17.32 -8.99
C ILE A 446 -5.66 -18.32 -7.84
N ASN A 447 -6.68 -19.18 -7.90
CA ASN A 447 -6.87 -20.23 -6.90
C ASN A 447 -5.96 -21.47 -7.12
N GLY A 448 -5.33 -21.57 -8.29
CA GLY A 448 -4.52 -22.72 -8.70
C GLY A 448 -3.04 -22.62 -8.28
N ARG A 449 -2.42 -23.77 -7.99
CA ARG A 449 -0.96 -23.87 -7.82
C ARG A 449 -0.29 -24.05 -9.18
N VAL A 450 0.18 -22.96 -9.77
CA VAL A 450 0.86 -22.96 -11.08
C VAL A 450 2.33 -23.31 -10.87
N MET A 451 2.64 -24.61 -10.88
CA MET A 451 3.96 -25.11 -10.50
C MET A 451 4.98 -25.02 -11.64
N ILE A 452 6.20 -24.62 -11.31
CA ILE A 452 7.34 -24.62 -12.24
C ILE A 452 8.27 -25.76 -11.83
N ASN A 453 8.25 -26.86 -12.60
CA ASN A 453 9.18 -27.96 -12.37
C ASN A 453 10.58 -27.64 -12.92
N ILE A 454 11.56 -28.50 -12.65
CA ILE A 454 12.96 -28.28 -13.08
C ILE A 454 13.13 -28.26 -14.61
N PRO A 455 12.61 -29.23 -15.40
CA PRO A 455 12.80 -29.21 -16.86
C PRO A 455 12.09 -28.01 -17.52
N PHE A 456 10.88 -27.67 -17.10
CA PHE A 456 10.18 -26.49 -17.59
C PHE A 456 10.86 -25.19 -17.13
N GLY A 457 11.38 -25.14 -15.90
CA GLY A 457 12.20 -24.03 -15.45
C GLY A 457 13.49 -23.84 -16.28
N ALA A 458 14.02 -24.89 -16.90
CA ALA A 458 15.16 -24.77 -17.80
C ALA A 458 14.80 -24.10 -19.13
N THR A 459 13.54 -24.19 -19.58
CA THR A 459 13.13 -23.56 -20.85
C THR A 459 12.83 -22.08 -20.67
N LEU A 460 12.46 -21.65 -19.46
CA LEU A 460 12.17 -20.24 -19.14
C LEU A 460 13.42 -19.36 -18.97
N THR A 461 14.61 -19.96 -18.81
CA THR A 461 15.88 -19.23 -18.72
C THR A 461 16.96 -19.96 -19.49
N ASP A 462 17.29 -19.51 -20.69
CA ASP A 462 18.35 -20.16 -21.47
C ASP A 462 19.74 -19.64 -21.05
N ARG A 463 20.73 -20.52 -21.10
CA ARG A 463 22.13 -20.22 -20.77
C ARG A 463 22.94 -20.15 -22.05
N ARG A 464 23.87 -19.20 -22.13
CA ARG A 464 24.83 -19.14 -23.24
C ARG A 464 25.59 -20.46 -23.38
N THR A 465 25.24 -21.22 -24.41
CA THR A 465 25.99 -22.38 -24.88
C THR A 465 26.87 -21.97 -26.05
N LEU A 466 27.97 -22.70 -26.25
CA LEU A 466 28.76 -22.53 -27.45
C LEU A 466 28.03 -23.22 -28.61
N PRO A 467 28.06 -22.64 -29.83
CA PRO A 467 27.55 -23.32 -31.01
C PRO A 467 28.18 -24.70 -31.18
N ALA A 468 27.42 -25.64 -31.74
CA ALA A 468 27.92 -26.99 -31.99
C ALA A 468 29.22 -26.95 -32.80
N GLY A 469 30.27 -27.64 -32.32
CA GLY A 469 31.58 -27.69 -32.97
C GLY A 469 32.54 -26.53 -32.60
N ALA A 470 32.10 -25.50 -31.88
CA ALA A 470 32.99 -24.43 -31.44
C ALA A 470 33.90 -24.88 -30.29
N ARG A 471 35.21 -24.63 -30.41
CA ARG A 471 36.21 -24.88 -29.37
C ARG A 471 36.62 -23.56 -28.72
N ARG A 472 36.79 -23.56 -27.39
CA ARG A 472 37.40 -22.42 -26.69
C ARG A 472 38.89 -22.39 -27.03
N SER A 473 39.38 -21.27 -27.54
CA SER A 473 40.81 -21.04 -27.61
C SER A 473 41.35 -20.85 -26.19
N LEU A 474 42.36 -21.62 -25.83
CA LEU A 474 43.11 -21.45 -24.57
C LEU A 474 44.31 -20.51 -24.75
N ALA A 475 44.52 -19.99 -25.96
CA ALA A 475 45.53 -18.98 -26.24
C ALA A 475 45.02 -17.61 -25.80
N ASP A 476 45.51 -17.14 -24.65
CA ASP A 476 45.26 -15.80 -24.13
C ASP A 476 46.46 -14.89 -24.47
N PRO A 477 46.30 -13.87 -25.34
CA PRO A 477 47.36 -12.92 -25.69
C PRO A 477 47.84 -12.05 -24.52
N TYR A 478 47.01 -11.88 -23.48
CA TYR A 478 47.28 -11.04 -22.31
C TYR A 478 47.60 -11.86 -21.05
N ALA A 479 47.81 -13.17 -21.18
CA ALA A 479 48.24 -14.00 -20.07
C ALA A 479 49.55 -13.46 -19.49
N ASP A 480 49.55 -13.11 -18.21
CA ASP A 480 50.76 -12.76 -17.49
C ASP A 480 51.65 -14.02 -17.40
N LYS A 481 52.60 -14.10 -18.34
CA LYS A 481 53.52 -15.23 -18.48
C LYS A 481 54.35 -15.43 -17.21
N SER A 482 54.54 -14.41 -16.38
CA SER A 482 55.29 -14.50 -15.11
C SER A 482 54.45 -15.17 -14.02
N ALA A 483 53.21 -14.70 -13.82
CA ALA A 483 52.25 -15.32 -12.89
C ALA A 483 51.84 -16.73 -13.32
N GLN A 484 51.72 -16.97 -14.63
CA GLN A 484 51.43 -18.30 -15.18
C GLN A 484 52.59 -19.26 -14.88
N LYS A 485 53.84 -18.84 -15.13
CA LYS A 485 55.03 -19.64 -14.77
C LYS A 485 55.09 -19.87 -13.26
N ALA A 486 54.83 -18.87 -12.42
CA ALA A 486 54.80 -19.03 -10.98
C ALA A 486 53.73 -20.04 -10.52
N ARG A 487 52.51 -19.98 -11.08
CA ARG A 487 51.45 -20.99 -10.83
C ARG A 487 51.86 -22.38 -11.30
N THR A 488 52.44 -22.50 -12.49
CA THR A 488 52.93 -23.78 -13.01
C THR A 488 54.04 -24.34 -12.13
N TRP A 489 54.99 -23.50 -11.68
CA TRP A 489 56.03 -23.91 -10.74
C TRP A 489 55.47 -24.30 -9.38
N CYS A 490 54.54 -23.53 -8.81
CA CYS A 490 53.86 -23.91 -7.58
C CYS A 490 53.10 -25.24 -7.73
N PHE A 491 52.42 -25.45 -8.86
CA PHE A 491 51.72 -26.70 -9.16
C PHE A 491 52.70 -27.87 -9.31
N VAL A 492 53.80 -27.68 -10.05
CA VAL A 492 54.86 -28.68 -10.21
C VAL A 492 55.48 -29.00 -8.85
N LEU A 493 55.77 -28.00 -8.02
CA LEU A 493 56.33 -28.17 -6.69
C LEU A 493 55.35 -28.91 -5.76
N LEU A 494 54.05 -28.62 -5.86
CA LEU A 494 52.99 -29.34 -5.15
C LEU A 494 52.90 -30.80 -5.62
N VAL A 495 52.97 -31.06 -6.92
CA VAL A 495 52.98 -32.42 -7.49
C VAL A 495 54.25 -33.18 -7.07
N VAL A 496 55.41 -32.53 -7.08
CA VAL A 496 56.68 -33.11 -6.63
C VAL A 496 56.64 -33.41 -5.13
N LEU A 497 56.10 -32.50 -4.30
CA LEU A 497 55.89 -32.76 -2.88
C LEU A 497 54.90 -33.91 -2.63
N LEU A 498 53.84 -34.01 -3.44
CA LEU A 498 52.85 -35.07 -3.34
C LEU A 498 53.45 -36.42 -3.77
N LEU A 499 54.26 -36.45 -4.84
CA LEU A 499 55.00 -37.64 -5.28
C LEU A 499 56.11 -38.03 -4.29
N ALA A 500 56.82 -37.07 -3.70
CA ALA A 500 57.80 -37.31 -2.65
C ALA A 500 57.13 -37.84 -1.37
N GLY A 501 55.95 -37.31 -1.01
CA GLY A 501 55.12 -37.82 0.08
C GLY A 501 54.63 -39.25 -0.17
N LEU A 502 54.21 -39.56 -1.40
CA LEU A 502 53.86 -40.92 -1.82
C LEU A 502 55.08 -41.85 -1.80
N GLY A 503 56.24 -41.41 -2.29
CA GLY A 503 57.48 -42.16 -2.27
C GLY A 503 57.98 -42.45 -0.84
N ALA A 504 57.89 -41.47 0.06
CA ALA A 504 58.16 -41.65 1.47
C ALA A 504 57.17 -42.63 2.11
N ALA A 505 55.87 -42.54 1.80
CA ALA A 505 54.88 -43.49 2.29
C ALA A 505 55.11 -44.93 1.77
N TYR A 506 55.66 -45.08 0.56
CA TYR A 506 56.10 -46.37 0.03
C TYR A 506 57.31 -46.91 0.80
N TRP A 507 58.33 -46.06 0.99
CA TRP A 507 59.60 -46.42 1.64
C TRP A 507 59.43 -46.74 3.13
N PHE A 508 58.60 -45.99 3.85
CA PHE A 508 58.25 -46.24 5.25
C PHE A 508 57.18 -47.34 5.44
N LYS A 509 56.88 -48.14 4.40
CA LYS A 509 55.91 -49.25 4.41
C LYS A 509 54.47 -48.87 4.81
N THR A 510 54.12 -47.58 4.83
CA THR A 510 52.77 -47.05 5.12
C THR A 510 51.88 -46.92 3.87
N TRP A 511 52.27 -47.59 2.77
CA TRP A 511 51.56 -47.58 1.50
C TRP A 511 50.11 -48.09 1.61
N PRO A 512 49.11 -47.31 1.15
CA PRO A 512 47.69 -47.58 1.40
C PRO A 512 47.08 -48.70 0.53
N PHE A 513 47.73 -49.07 -0.58
CA PHE A 513 47.21 -50.10 -1.53
C PHE A 513 47.90 -51.46 -1.41
N LYS A 514 48.43 -51.81 -0.23
CA LYS A 514 48.87 -53.19 -0.01
C LYS A 514 47.63 -54.11 -0.07
N PRO A 515 47.61 -55.13 -0.94
CA PRO A 515 46.56 -56.15 -0.89
C PRO A 515 46.59 -56.75 0.52
N HIS A 516 45.48 -56.62 1.24
CA HIS A 516 45.33 -57.34 2.50
C HIS A 516 45.21 -58.83 2.14
N ALA A 517 46.08 -59.65 2.72
CA ALA A 517 45.78 -61.07 2.81
C ALA A 517 44.45 -61.20 3.57
N PRO A 518 43.53 -62.11 3.17
CA PRO A 518 42.33 -62.35 3.94
C PRO A 518 42.72 -62.67 5.37
N GLU A 519 42.13 -61.94 6.31
CA GLU A 519 42.26 -62.21 7.74
C GLU A 519 41.84 -63.67 7.96
N PRO A 520 42.63 -64.51 8.67
CA PRO A 520 42.20 -65.86 8.96
C PRO A 520 40.87 -65.76 9.71
N ALA A 521 39.85 -66.43 9.18
CA ALA A 521 38.56 -66.55 9.84
C ALA A 521 38.81 -66.91 11.31
N LEU A 522 38.26 -66.11 12.22
CA LEU A 522 38.10 -66.49 13.62
C LEU A 522 37.48 -67.89 13.62
N THR A 523 38.28 -68.90 13.92
CA THR A 523 37.78 -70.22 14.27
C THR A 523 36.82 -69.98 15.42
N ALA A 524 35.54 -70.19 15.15
CA ALA A 524 34.52 -70.25 16.18
C ALA A 524 35.05 -71.21 17.25
N ALA A 525 35.31 -70.68 18.44
CA ALA A 525 35.40 -71.52 19.62
C ALA A 525 34.12 -72.36 19.67
N PRO A 526 34.19 -73.68 19.90
CA PRO A 526 32.98 -74.48 20.04
C PRO A 526 32.14 -73.85 21.14
N ALA A 527 30.88 -73.58 20.82
CA ALA A 527 29.88 -73.13 21.78
C ALA A 527 29.94 -74.07 23.00
N ALA A 528 30.34 -73.53 24.14
CA ALA A 528 30.15 -74.22 25.40
C ALA A 528 28.65 -74.52 25.52
N ALA A 529 28.32 -75.81 25.54
CA ALA A 529 26.97 -76.29 25.71
C ALA A 529 26.36 -75.63 26.95
N SER A 530 25.26 -74.91 26.76
CA SER A 530 24.39 -74.54 27.86
C SER A 530 23.92 -75.84 28.53
N PRO A 531 24.03 -76.00 29.86
CA PRO A 531 23.48 -77.15 30.53
C PRO A 531 21.95 -77.13 30.39
N MET A 532 21.39 -78.24 29.89
CA MET A 532 19.96 -78.50 29.93
C MET A 532 19.46 -78.56 31.38
N PRO A 533 18.18 -78.24 31.63
CA PRO A 533 17.61 -78.23 32.96
C PRO A 533 17.43 -79.66 33.48
N GLU A 534 17.99 -79.94 34.66
CA GLU A 534 17.73 -81.17 35.40
C GLU A 534 16.33 -81.07 36.04
N ALA A 535 15.45 -81.97 35.60
CA ALA A 535 14.12 -82.15 36.16
C ALA A 535 14.21 -82.94 37.48
N ALA A 536 13.37 -82.52 38.42
CA ALA A 536 13.15 -83.04 39.75
C ALA A 536 13.19 -84.58 39.91
N ALA A 537 13.83 -85.02 40.99
CA ALA A 537 13.47 -86.24 41.71
C ALA A 537 13.48 -85.97 43.22
N ALA A 538 12.48 -86.53 43.89
CA ALA A 538 12.03 -86.16 45.23
C ALA A 538 12.56 -87.10 46.34
N LYS A 539 12.51 -86.57 47.58
CA LYS A 539 12.25 -87.24 48.89
C LYS A 539 13.40 -87.97 49.59
N PRO A 540 13.34 -88.17 50.93
CA PRO A 540 12.19 -88.08 51.86
C PRO A 540 11.84 -86.70 52.43
#